data_AF-A0A090LJK3-F1
#
_entry.id   AF-A0A090LJK3-F1
#
_cell.length_a   1.000
_cell.length_b   1.000
_cell.length_c   1.000
_cell.angle_alpha   90.00
_cell.angle_beta   90.00
_cell.angle_gamma   90.00
#
_symmetry.space_group_name_H-M   'P 1'
#
loop_
_entity.id
_entity.type
_entity.pdbx_description
1 polymer ?
#
loop_
_entity_poly.entity_id
_entity_poly.type
_entity_poly.pdbx_seq_one_letter_code
_entity_poly.pdbx_strand_id
1 'polypeptide(L)'
;MKQLFGILITLIFIINNAENIVLNLKINENNLISSRKRRAALEHNTGKFKKFPIKYKINTNVNVSLVERAIKSFEKESCLRFQRVETLNETGLDFIFSKKLFYAESLGAISEIIPLKIGVPKKPARLGFLIHEMLHALGLLHEHQRVDRDEYVTINFDNVDEKYHGNFIKDYIFGNETYGIKYDYGSILHYEREAGHIKGKKNKTTIKAKNPHYHKSMGQGIYFSFLDTKLLNKRYCKDKCKNEEKITCYHGGYPNPNNCKICKCPTFYEPPFCKYVKASPEKCGKKINLASKNYQTLKMRGIINCYYILRAEENQRVRIIIKKAKSLSTPICRPGSGLNIKFLKNKALSPACFCSYIQNYQITSQGREVIIRYAGRSARDFFVLQYKSI
;
A
#
# COMPACT_ATOMS: atom_id res chain seq x y z
N MET A 1 3.00 -56.24 -43.79
CA MET A 1 1.78 -55.97 -43.00
C MET A 1 1.97 -56.00 -41.47
N LYS A 2 2.93 -56.74 -40.89
CA LYS A 2 3.10 -56.81 -39.42
C LYS A 2 3.82 -55.60 -38.77
N GLN A 3 4.57 -54.80 -39.53
CA GLN A 3 5.33 -53.66 -38.99
C GLN A 3 4.52 -52.35 -38.88
N LEU A 4 3.47 -52.18 -39.69
CA LEU A 4 2.58 -51.01 -39.64
C LEU A 4 1.57 -51.07 -38.49
N PHE A 5 1.19 -52.27 -38.05
CA PHE A 5 0.24 -52.46 -36.94
C PHE A 5 0.84 -52.12 -35.56
N GLY A 6 2.14 -52.38 -35.38
CA GLY A 6 2.86 -52.05 -34.14
C GLY A 6 3.00 -50.54 -33.92
N ILE A 7 3.24 -49.78 -35.00
CA ILE A 7 3.38 -48.32 -34.96
C ILE A 7 2.04 -47.65 -34.62
N LEU A 8 0.92 -48.18 -35.15
CA LEU A 8 -0.42 -47.66 -34.88
C LEU A 8 -0.85 -47.88 -33.41
N ILE A 9 -0.53 -49.04 -32.82
CA ILE A 9 -0.79 -49.33 -31.39
C ILE A 9 0.03 -48.41 -30.48
N THR A 10 1.30 -48.15 -30.81
CA THR A 10 2.13 -47.21 -30.01
C THR A 10 1.65 -45.77 -30.10
N LEU A 11 1.16 -45.32 -31.28
CA LEU A 11 0.59 -43.98 -31.45
C LEU A 11 -0.72 -43.80 -30.67
N ILE A 12 -1.61 -44.80 -30.67
CA ILE A 12 -2.86 -44.75 -29.91
C ILE A 12 -2.59 -44.72 -28.40
N PHE A 13 -1.58 -45.46 -27.92
CA PHE A 13 -1.20 -45.46 -26.50
C PHE A 13 -0.58 -44.13 -26.05
N ILE A 14 0.17 -43.45 -26.93
CA ILE A 14 0.73 -42.12 -26.66
C ILE A 14 -0.38 -41.05 -26.66
N ILE A 15 -1.34 -41.13 -27.59
CA ILE A 15 -2.47 -40.19 -27.66
C ILE A 15 -3.39 -40.33 -26.43
N ASN A 16 -3.74 -41.56 -26.03
CA ASN A 16 -4.56 -41.80 -24.83
C ASN A 16 -3.86 -41.37 -23.53
N ASN A 17 -2.53 -41.48 -23.44
CA ASN A 17 -1.78 -40.94 -22.30
C ASN A 17 -1.73 -39.40 -22.33
N ALA A 18 -1.57 -38.78 -23.50
CA ALA A 18 -1.59 -37.33 -23.63
C ALA A 18 -2.95 -36.74 -23.26
N GLU A 19 -4.06 -37.35 -23.66
CA GLU A 19 -5.41 -36.91 -23.30
C GLU A 19 -5.68 -37.05 -21.79
N ASN A 20 -5.24 -38.14 -21.16
CA ASN A 20 -5.35 -38.32 -19.71
C ASN A 20 -4.49 -37.32 -18.92
N ILE A 21 -3.30 -36.94 -19.43
CA ILE A 21 -2.47 -35.88 -18.83
C ILE A 21 -3.16 -34.52 -18.95
N VAL A 22 -3.75 -34.20 -20.12
CA VAL A 22 -4.48 -32.93 -20.33
C VAL A 22 -5.74 -32.87 -19.47
N LEU A 23 -6.45 -33.98 -19.28
CA LEU A 23 -7.63 -34.04 -18.40
C LEU A 23 -7.24 -33.88 -16.93
N ASN A 24 -6.15 -34.50 -16.47
CA ASN A 24 -5.61 -34.33 -15.12
C ASN A 24 -5.09 -32.91 -14.86
N LEU A 25 -4.51 -32.24 -15.86
CA LEU A 25 -4.15 -30.81 -15.77
C LEU A 25 -5.39 -29.92 -15.64
N LYS A 26 -6.46 -30.19 -16.39
CA LYS A 26 -7.74 -29.44 -16.30
C LYS A 26 -8.48 -29.68 -14.97
N ILE A 27 -8.42 -30.89 -14.41
CA ILE A 27 -9.00 -31.21 -13.10
C ILE A 27 -8.21 -30.51 -11.97
N ASN A 28 -6.87 -30.40 -12.11
CA ASN A 28 -6.05 -29.62 -11.18
C ASN A 28 -6.31 -28.11 -11.29
N GLU A 29 -6.54 -27.56 -12.49
CA GLU A 29 -6.93 -26.15 -12.66
C GLU A 29 -8.27 -25.85 -11.97
N ASN A 30 -9.26 -26.74 -12.09
CA ASN A 30 -10.57 -26.54 -11.47
C ASN A 30 -10.56 -26.66 -9.94
N ASN A 31 -9.70 -27.51 -9.36
CA ASN A 31 -9.50 -27.60 -7.92
C ASN A 31 -8.60 -26.48 -7.34
N LEU A 32 -7.76 -25.83 -8.16
CA LEU A 32 -6.98 -24.63 -7.78
C LEU A 32 -7.80 -23.33 -7.80
N ILE A 33 -8.96 -23.32 -8.45
CA ILE A 33 -9.83 -22.13 -8.55
C ILE A 33 -10.57 -21.84 -7.23
N SER A 34 -10.63 -22.77 -6.26
CA SER A 34 -11.39 -22.57 -5.00
C SER A 34 -10.63 -21.87 -3.86
N SER A 35 -9.34 -21.51 -4.00
CA SER A 35 -8.70 -20.55 -3.08
C SER A 35 -7.55 -19.76 -3.71
N ARG A 36 -7.85 -18.75 -4.54
CA ARG A 36 -6.81 -17.80 -5.02
C ARG A 36 -6.19 -17.03 -3.84
N LYS A 37 -5.04 -17.52 -3.35
CA LYS A 37 -4.19 -16.83 -2.37
C LYS A 37 -3.71 -15.51 -2.97
N ARG A 38 -4.13 -14.41 -2.34
CA ARG A 38 -3.72 -13.03 -2.65
C ARG A 38 -2.32 -12.79 -2.03
N ARG A 39 -1.41 -12.06 -2.69
CA ARG A 39 0.04 -12.08 -2.36
C ARG A 39 0.67 -10.68 -2.24
N ALA A 40 1.46 -10.35 -1.19
CA ALA A 40 2.02 -8.99 -0.94
C ALA A 40 3.41 -8.90 -0.26
N ALA A 41 3.92 -9.98 0.33
CA ALA A 41 5.26 -10.04 0.92
C ALA A 41 5.86 -11.45 0.71
N LEU A 42 7.18 -11.59 0.92
CA LEU A 42 7.85 -12.88 0.90
C LEU A 42 7.19 -13.88 1.86
N GLU A 43 7.24 -15.17 1.53
CA GLU A 43 6.65 -16.23 2.34
C GLU A 43 7.25 -16.35 3.75
N HIS A 44 6.38 -16.65 4.73
CA HIS A 44 6.71 -17.16 6.07
C HIS A 44 8.02 -16.64 6.66
N ASN A 45 9.10 -17.41 6.51
CA ASN A 45 10.44 -17.14 7.06
C ASN A 45 11.48 -16.77 5.99
N THR A 46 11.16 -16.91 4.70
CA THR A 46 12.05 -16.57 3.60
C THR A 46 12.35 -15.08 3.63
N GLY A 47 13.64 -14.72 3.60
CA GLY A 47 14.07 -13.33 3.60
C GLY A 47 13.78 -12.56 4.89
N LYS A 48 13.45 -13.23 6.01
CA LYS A 48 13.30 -12.56 7.30
C LYS A 48 14.62 -12.45 8.03
N PHE A 49 14.85 -11.31 8.66
CA PHE A 49 15.83 -11.22 9.74
C PHE A 49 15.38 -12.09 10.91
N LYS A 50 16.29 -12.96 11.38
CA LYS A 50 16.03 -13.90 12.50
C LYS A 50 16.56 -13.40 13.84
N LYS A 51 17.59 -12.56 13.82
CA LYS A 51 18.20 -11.95 15.01
C LYS A 51 17.68 -10.53 15.21
N PHE A 52 17.35 -10.20 16.46
CA PHE A 52 16.90 -8.88 16.87
C PHE A 52 17.71 -8.42 18.09
N PRO A 53 18.05 -7.12 18.22
CA PRO A 53 17.77 -6.04 17.26
C PRO A 53 18.51 -6.24 15.93
N ILE A 54 17.92 -5.76 14.82
CA ILE A 54 18.57 -5.80 13.50
C ILE A 54 19.74 -4.81 13.54
N LYS A 55 20.96 -5.32 13.37
CA LYS A 55 22.15 -4.46 13.34
C LYS A 55 22.19 -3.65 12.04
N TYR A 56 22.68 -2.42 12.13
CA TYR A 56 22.87 -1.57 10.96
C TYR A 56 24.13 -0.73 11.06
N LYS A 57 24.71 -0.43 9.88
CA LYS A 57 25.89 0.42 9.73
C LYS A 57 25.56 1.57 8.78
N ILE A 58 26.12 2.75 9.05
CA ILE A 58 26.01 3.91 8.17
C ILE A 58 27.40 4.23 7.65
N ASN A 59 27.63 4.05 6.34
CA ASN A 59 28.93 4.36 5.73
C ASN A 59 29.11 5.86 5.52
N THR A 60 30.35 6.23 5.20
CA THR A 60 30.73 7.60 4.85
C THR A 60 29.85 8.14 3.71
N ASN A 61 29.62 9.46 3.72
CA ASN A 61 28.78 10.18 2.75
C ASN A 61 27.27 9.84 2.76
N VAL A 62 26.80 8.99 3.68
CA VAL A 62 25.37 8.79 3.93
C VAL A 62 24.86 9.77 4.99
N ASN A 63 23.69 10.35 4.75
CA ASN A 63 23.06 11.27 5.71
C ASN A 63 22.58 10.50 6.95
N VAL A 64 23.31 10.63 8.06
CA VAL A 64 23.03 9.95 9.34
C VAL A 64 21.63 10.29 9.86
N SER A 65 21.26 11.57 9.88
CA SER A 65 19.95 12.04 10.39
C SER A 65 18.76 11.47 9.59
N LEU A 66 18.92 11.24 8.29
CA LEU A 66 17.91 10.58 7.48
C LEU A 66 17.70 9.12 7.90
N VAL A 67 18.79 8.37 8.02
CA VAL A 67 18.75 6.95 8.41
C VAL A 67 18.14 6.81 9.80
N GLU A 68 18.59 7.60 10.78
CA GLU A 68 18.07 7.54 12.14
C GLU A 68 16.58 7.89 12.22
N ARG A 69 16.10 8.86 11.42
CA ARG A 69 14.65 9.15 11.34
C ARG A 69 13.87 8.01 10.69
N ALA A 70 14.44 7.32 9.69
CA ALA A 70 13.82 6.15 9.09
C ALA A 70 13.71 5.01 10.11
N ILE A 71 14.81 4.67 10.78
CA ILE A 71 14.88 3.67 11.86
C ILE A 71 13.82 3.96 12.93
N LYS A 72 13.78 5.18 13.48
CA LYS A 72 12.78 5.61 14.47
C LYS A 72 11.34 5.44 13.96
N SER A 73 11.11 5.61 12.66
CA SER A 73 9.78 5.39 12.08
C SER A 73 9.39 3.91 12.11
N PHE A 74 10.32 2.99 11.81
CA PHE A 74 10.05 1.55 11.93
C PHE A 74 9.85 1.11 13.38
N GLU A 75 10.67 1.59 14.31
CA GLU A 75 10.54 1.26 15.74
C GLU A 75 9.24 1.78 16.35
N LYS A 76 8.79 2.96 15.93
CA LYS A 76 7.48 3.50 16.31
C LYS A 76 6.34 2.68 15.72
N GLU A 77 6.47 2.25 14.47
CA GLU A 77 5.39 1.60 13.75
C GLU A 77 5.29 0.08 13.99
N SER A 78 6.32 -0.55 14.55
CA SER A 78 6.42 -2.00 14.69
C SER A 78 7.17 -2.47 15.95
N CYS A 79 7.22 -3.78 16.17
CA CYS A 79 8.08 -4.40 17.19
C CYS A 79 9.57 -4.46 16.82
N LEU A 80 9.94 -4.09 15.60
CA LEU A 80 11.32 -4.14 15.15
C LEU A 80 12.16 -3.17 15.97
N ARG A 81 13.38 -3.58 16.29
CA ARG A 81 14.39 -2.80 16.99
C ARG A 81 15.68 -2.87 16.22
N PHE A 82 16.44 -1.78 16.25
CA PHE A 82 17.64 -1.65 15.46
C PHE A 82 18.82 -1.23 16.34
N GLN A 83 20.01 -1.71 16.00
CA GLN A 83 21.23 -1.38 16.74
C GLN A 83 22.29 -0.88 15.77
N ARG A 84 22.77 0.36 15.98
CA ARG A 84 23.88 0.90 15.21
C ARG A 84 25.19 0.20 15.61
N VAL A 85 26.00 -0.17 14.63
CA VAL A 85 27.33 -0.74 14.82
C VAL A 85 28.33 -0.13 13.84
N GLU A 86 29.61 -0.15 14.20
CA GLU A 86 30.70 0.31 13.33
C GLU A 86 31.08 -0.73 12.25
N THR A 87 30.97 -2.02 12.60
CA THR A 87 31.25 -3.15 11.71
C THR A 87 30.09 -4.15 11.71
N LEU A 88 29.71 -4.62 10.51
CA LEU A 88 28.73 -5.69 10.32
C LEU A 88 29.46 -6.97 9.96
N ASN A 89 29.53 -7.90 10.91
CA ASN A 89 30.11 -9.24 10.72
C ASN A 89 29.02 -10.33 10.62
N GLU A 90 27.76 -9.90 10.49
CA GLU A 90 26.59 -10.77 10.33
C GLU A 90 25.53 -10.04 9.49
N THR A 91 24.42 -10.74 9.20
CA THR A 91 23.28 -10.13 8.51
C THR A 91 22.76 -8.88 9.25
N GLY A 92 22.34 -7.90 8.45
CA GLY A 92 21.92 -6.58 8.94
C GLY A 92 21.65 -5.65 7.78
N LEU A 93 21.59 -4.35 8.07
CA LEU A 93 21.38 -3.30 7.07
C LEU A 93 22.64 -2.45 6.91
N ASP A 94 23.27 -2.51 5.75
CA ASP A 94 24.45 -1.69 5.42
C ASP A 94 24.04 -0.50 4.54
N PHE A 95 23.93 0.68 5.15
CA PHE A 95 23.57 1.89 4.41
C PHE A 95 24.81 2.46 3.72
N ILE A 96 24.79 2.45 2.38
CA ILE A 96 25.91 2.85 1.54
C ILE A 96 25.56 4.08 0.68
N PHE A 97 26.57 4.88 0.35
CA PHE A 97 26.37 6.01 -0.54
C PHE A 97 26.06 5.53 -1.98
N SER A 98 25.02 6.08 -2.58
CA SER A 98 24.63 5.83 -3.97
C SER A 98 24.71 7.11 -4.81
N LYS A 99 25.38 7.05 -5.95
CA LYS A 99 25.48 8.21 -6.86
C LYS A 99 24.15 8.55 -7.55
N LYS A 100 23.25 7.57 -7.72
CA LYS A 100 22.08 7.68 -8.60
C LYS A 100 20.77 7.76 -7.82
N LEU A 101 20.36 6.64 -7.21
CA LEU A 101 19.02 6.44 -6.67
C LEU A 101 19.06 5.71 -5.33
N PHE A 102 17.94 5.77 -4.61
CA PHE A 102 17.65 4.83 -3.54
C PHE A 102 17.47 3.43 -4.13
N TYR A 103 17.94 2.41 -3.43
CA TYR A 103 17.66 1.00 -3.75
C TYR A 103 17.93 0.11 -2.54
N ALA A 104 17.20 -1.00 -2.44
CA ALA A 104 17.60 -2.19 -1.68
C ALA A 104 18.25 -3.21 -2.62
N GLU A 105 19.37 -3.81 -2.19
CA GLU A 105 20.08 -4.83 -2.96
C GLU A 105 19.23 -6.09 -3.21
N SER A 106 18.31 -6.39 -2.30
CA SER A 106 17.42 -7.55 -2.40
C SER A 106 16.11 -7.35 -1.65
N LEU A 107 15.16 -8.23 -1.96
CA LEU A 107 13.93 -8.38 -1.20
C LEU A 107 14.21 -9.32 -0.02
N GLY A 108 14.19 -8.79 1.20
CA GLY A 108 14.48 -9.57 2.41
C GLY A 108 15.97 -9.92 2.59
N ALA A 109 16.30 -10.47 3.76
CA ALA A 109 17.66 -10.94 4.06
C ALA A 109 18.03 -12.17 3.20
N ILE A 110 19.06 -12.04 2.36
CA ILE A 110 19.54 -13.11 1.46
C ILE A 110 20.50 -14.09 2.14
N SER A 111 21.09 -13.70 3.27
CA SER A 111 22.10 -14.47 3.99
C SER A 111 22.04 -14.14 5.48
N GLU A 112 22.46 -15.09 6.32
CA GLU A 112 22.61 -14.88 7.77
C GLU A 112 23.94 -14.20 8.14
N ILE A 113 24.89 -14.16 7.20
CA ILE A 113 26.24 -13.62 7.43
C ILE A 113 26.54 -12.37 6.59
N ILE A 114 25.92 -12.21 5.42
CA ILE A 114 26.15 -11.04 4.55
C ILE A 114 25.06 -9.99 4.84
N PRO A 115 25.45 -8.73 5.17
CA PRO A 115 24.50 -7.65 5.35
C PRO A 115 23.92 -7.18 4.01
N LEU A 116 22.67 -6.73 4.04
CA LEU A 116 21.96 -6.22 2.87
C LEU A 116 22.28 -4.75 2.66
N LYS A 117 22.72 -4.38 1.45
CA LYS A 117 23.04 -2.99 1.13
C LYS A 117 21.81 -2.16 0.78
N ILE A 118 21.69 -0.99 1.39
CA ILE A 118 20.70 0.02 1.03
C ILE A 118 21.43 1.26 0.51
N GLY A 119 21.24 1.55 -0.77
CA GLY A 119 21.80 2.73 -1.42
C GLY A 119 21.07 4.01 -1.03
N VAL A 120 21.81 5.03 -0.61
CA VAL A 120 21.28 6.34 -0.22
C VAL A 120 21.98 7.46 -1.00
N PRO A 121 21.26 8.28 -1.79
CA PRO A 121 21.85 9.38 -2.54
C PRO A 121 22.10 10.64 -1.70
N LYS A 122 23.05 11.48 -2.15
CA LYS A 122 23.43 12.77 -1.51
C LYS A 122 22.42 13.91 -1.78
N LYS A 123 21.61 13.82 -2.84
CA LYS A 123 20.53 14.78 -3.20
C LYS A 123 19.52 14.90 -2.05
N PRO A 124 18.72 16.00 -1.92
CA PRO A 124 17.86 16.21 -0.75
C PRO A 124 17.02 14.99 -0.46
N ALA A 125 17.45 14.27 0.57
CA ALA A 125 17.10 12.88 0.76
C ALA A 125 15.71 12.80 1.40
N ARG A 126 14.81 12.04 0.77
CA ARG A 126 13.40 11.97 1.17
C ARG A 126 13.21 10.75 2.08
N LEU A 127 12.78 11.01 3.31
CA LEU A 127 12.52 9.98 4.33
C LEU A 127 11.66 8.82 3.79
N GLY A 128 10.60 9.14 3.05
CA GLY A 128 9.71 8.12 2.50
C GLY A 128 10.37 7.18 1.48
N PHE A 129 11.34 7.64 0.69
CA PHE A 129 12.07 6.76 -0.22
C PHE A 129 13.00 5.81 0.53
N LEU A 130 13.66 6.27 1.59
CA LEU A 130 14.45 5.37 2.43
C LEU A 130 13.55 4.34 3.14
N ILE A 131 12.38 4.76 3.61
CA ILE A 131 11.37 3.85 4.18
C ILE A 131 10.95 2.79 3.16
N HIS A 132 10.73 3.17 1.90
CA HIS A 132 10.37 2.26 0.82
C HIS A 132 11.45 1.18 0.62
N GLU A 133 12.72 1.57 0.48
CA GLU A 133 13.81 0.58 0.33
C GLU A 133 13.97 -0.30 1.58
N MET A 134 13.80 0.26 2.77
CA MET A 134 13.84 -0.54 3.99
C MET A 134 12.69 -1.55 4.07
N LEU A 135 11.50 -1.24 3.54
CA LEU A 135 10.41 -2.22 3.43
C LEU A 135 10.77 -3.36 2.47
N HIS A 136 11.45 -3.07 1.36
CA HIS A 136 12.00 -4.09 0.47
C HIS A 136 13.05 -4.96 1.17
N ALA A 137 14.00 -4.36 1.88
CA ALA A 137 14.99 -5.07 2.67
C ALA A 137 14.34 -5.96 3.77
N LEU A 138 13.14 -5.61 4.24
CA LEU A 138 12.35 -6.39 5.19
C LEU A 138 11.44 -7.45 4.51
N GLY A 139 11.45 -7.53 3.19
CA GLY A 139 10.78 -8.55 2.38
C GLY A 139 9.36 -8.21 1.94
N LEU A 140 9.02 -6.92 1.83
CA LEU A 140 7.73 -6.49 1.26
C LEU A 140 7.89 -6.17 -0.24
N LEU A 141 6.89 -6.57 -1.03
CA LEU A 141 6.88 -6.39 -2.48
C LEU A 141 6.25 -5.05 -2.86
N HIS A 142 6.48 -4.61 -4.10
CA HIS A 142 5.68 -3.54 -4.65
C HIS A 142 4.20 -3.93 -4.72
N GLU A 143 3.32 -2.99 -4.39
CA GLU A 143 1.88 -3.23 -4.35
C GLU A 143 1.33 -3.55 -5.75
N HIS A 144 1.92 -3.00 -6.83
CA HIS A 144 1.50 -3.34 -8.20
C HIS A 144 2.05 -4.68 -8.69
N GLN A 145 2.97 -5.34 -8.00
CA GLN A 145 3.47 -6.68 -8.37
C GLN A 145 2.67 -7.83 -7.75
N ARG A 146 1.69 -7.52 -6.90
CA ARG A 146 0.79 -8.51 -6.30
C ARG A 146 0.06 -9.32 -7.36
N VAL A 147 -0.18 -10.61 -7.13
CA VAL A 147 -0.89 -11.44 -8.12
C VAL A 147 -2.35 -11.05 -8.34
N ASP A 148 -2.97 -10.43 -7.34
CA ASP A 148 -4.35 -9.93 -7.40
C ASP A 148 -4.42 -8.50 -7.96
N ARG A 149 -3.29 -7.90 -8.37
CA ARG A 149 -3.24 -6.50 -8.83
C ARG A 149 -4.18 -6.22 -10.01
N ASP A 150 -4.42 -7.20 -10.87
CA ASP A 150 -5.29 -7.02 -12.04
C ASP A 150 -6.78 -6.89 -11.66
N GLU A 151 -7.18 -7.10 -10.40
CA GLU A 151 -8.51 -6.71 -9.88
C GLU A 151 -8.61 -5.20 -9.60
N TYR A 152 -7.48 -4.50 -9.46
CA TYR A 152 -7.39 -3.13 -8.94
C TYR A 152 -6.76 -2.16 -9.93
N VAL A 153 -5.83 -2.62 -10.76
CA VAL A 153 -5.12 -1.82 -11.77
C VAL A 153 -5.07 -2.54 -13.10
N THR A 154 -4.78 -1.78 -14.16
CA THR A 154 -4.42 -2.28 -15.48
C THR A 154 -3.04 -1.74 -15.82
N ILE A 155 -2.14 -2.62 -16.25
CA ILE A 155 -0.81 -2.24 -16.75
C ILE A 155 -0.91 -2.06 -18.27
N ASN A 156 -0.54 -0.89 -18.76
CA ASN A 156 -0.49 -0.58 -20.18
C ASN A 156 0.93 -0.80 -20.69
N PHE A 157 1.31 -2.04 -21.00
CA PHE A 157 2.66 -2.39 -21.43
C PHE A 157 3.12 -1.61 -22.68
N ASP A 158 2.22 -1.25 -23.59
CA ASP A 158 2.52 -0.40 -24.76
C ASP A 158 3.04 0.99 -24.39
N ASN A 159 2.78 1.46 -23.17
CA ASN A 159 3.28 2.74 -22.67
C ASN A 159 4.54 2.58 -21.82
N VAL A 160 4.93 1.35 -21.46
CA VAL A 160 6.13 1.05 -20.68
C VAL A 160 7.32 0.87 -21.63
N ASP A 161 8.42 1.57 -21.36
CA ASP A 161 9.69 1.37 -22.07
C ASP A 161 10.18 -0.07 -21.82
N GLU A 162 10.52 -0.80 -22.89
CA GLU A 162 10.76 -2.25 -22.90
C GLU A 162 11.75 -2.70 -21.82
N LYS A 163 12.80 -1.91 -21.60
CA LYS A 163 13.81 -2.18 -20.55
C LYS A 163 13.25 -2.23 -19.12
N TYR A 164 12.04 -1.70 -18.90
CA TYR A 164 11.37 -1.70 -17.61
C TYR A 164 10.25 -2.73 -17.51
N HIS A 165 9.91 -3.49 -18.56
CA HIS A 165 8.80 -4.45 -18.54
C HIS A 165 8.91 -5.44 -17.36
N GLY A 166 10.12 -5.90 -17.05
CA GLY A 166 10.40 -6.75 -15.89
C GLY A 166 9.89 -6.20 -14.55
N ASN A 167 9.90 -4.87 -14.37
CA ASN A 167 9.45 -4.21 -13.14
C ASN A 167 7.92 -4.22 -12.96
N PHE A 168 7.17 -4.58 -14.01
CA PHE A 168 5.72 -4.66 -13.99
C PHE A 168 5.21 -6.10 -13.99
N ILE A 169 6.10 -7.09 -14.04
CA ILE A 169 5.70 -8.50 -13.94
C ILE A 169 5.19 -8.76 -12.53
N LYS A 170 4.11 -9.54 -12.43
CA LYS A 170 3.58 -10.02 -11.14
C LYS A 170 4.60 -10.95 -10.52
N ASP A 171 4.85 -10.81 -9.22
CA ASP A 171 5.70 -11.74 -8.51
C ASP A 171 4.89 -13.00 -8.18
N TYR A 172 5.08 -14.04 -8.99
CA TYR A 172 4.46 -15.35 -8.79
C TYR A 172 5.32 -16.31 -7.96
N ILE A 173 6.60 -15.97 -7.76
CA ILE A 173 7.63 -16.90 -7.27
C ILE A 173 7.83 -16.75 -5.77
N PHE A 174 7.93 -15.52 -5.28
CA PHE A 174 8.37 -15.27 -3.91
C PHE A 174 7.29 -14.71 -2.99
N GLY A 175 6.32 -13.98 -3.53
CA GLY A 175 5.22 -13.45 -2.74
C GLY A 175 4.05 -14.40 -2.77
N ASN A 176 3.73 -15.11 -1.68
CA ASN A 176 2.49 -15.92 -1.56
C ASN A 176 1.59 -15.51 -0.37
N GLU A 177 2.01 -14.53 0.44
CA GLU A 177 1.27 -14.18 1.65
C GLU A 177 0.81 -12.70 1.63
N THR A 178 -0.51 -12.47 1.62
CA THR A 178 -1.09 -11.15 1.93
C THR A 178 -1.37 -10.97 3.41
N TYR A 179 -1.34 -12.03 4.22
CA TYR A 179 -1.89 -12.03 5.57
C TYR A 179 -3.35 -11.51 5.64
N GLY A 180 -4.12 -11.70 4.55
CA GLY A 180 -5.48 -11.18 4.41
C GLY A 180 -5.57 -9.67 4.15
N ILE A 181 -4.45 -8.99 3.90
CA ILE A 181 -4.39 -7.56 3.62
C ILE A 181 -4.84 -7.26 2.18
N LYS A 182 -5.79 -6.33 2.06
CA LYS A 182 -6.37 -5.89 0.79
C LYS A 182 -5.39 -4.98 0.02
N TYR A 183 -5.60 -4.88 -1.29
CA TYR A 183 -4.81 -4.01 -2.16
C TYR A 183 -4.93 -2.54 -1.75
N ASP A 184 -3.80 -1.84 -1.61
CA ASP A 184 -3.76 -0.46 -1.15
C ASP A 184 -3.14 0.50 -2.16
N TYR A 185 -3.98 1.21 -2.92
CA TYR A 185 -3.51 2.25 -3.86
C TYR A 185 -2.64 3.34 -3.20
N GLY A 186 -2.77 3.55 -1.88
CA GLY A 186 -1.99 4.53 -1.13
C GLY A 186 -0.74 3.96 -0.46
N SER A 187 -0.39 2.69 -0.69
CA SER A 187 0.85 2.08 -0.22
C SER A 187 2.06 2.90 -0.67
N ILE A 188 3.05 3.04 0.21
CA ILE A 188 4.35 3.64 -0.17
C ILE A 188 5.11 2.76 -1.17
N LEU A 189 4.75 1.47 -1.26
CA LEU A 189 5.29 0.48 -2.17
C LEU A 189 4.54 0.43 -3.51
N HIS A 190 3.56 1.30 -3.74
CA HIS A 190 2.85 1.35 -5.01
C HIS A 190 3.56 2.32 -5.96
N TYR A 191 3.90 1.85 -7.17
CA TYR A 191 4.42 2.73 -8.22
C TYR A 191 3.47 3.88 -8.57
N GLU A 192 4.03 5.00 -9.02
CA GLU A 192 3.23 6.05 -9.62
C GLU A 192 2.65 5.61 -10.97
N ARG A 193 1.58 6.28 -11.40
CA ARG A 193 0.83 5.90 -12.62
C ARG A 193 1.61 6.05 -13.94
N GLU A 194 2.70 6.82 -13.95
CA GLU A 194 3.54 7.10 -15.12
C GLU A 194 4.94 6.47 -15.00
N ALA A 195 5.15 5.57 -14.02
CA ALA A 195 6.43 4.91 -13.80
C ALA A 195 6.86 4.16 -15.07
N GLY A 196 8.14 4.26 -15.43
CA GLY A 196 8.72 3.51 -16.56
C GLY A 196 8.16 3.86 -17.95
N HIS A 197 7.47 5.00 -18.11
CA HIS A 197 6.86 5.36 -19.39
C HIS A 197 7.90 5.62 -20.50
N ILE A 198 7.51 5.37 -21.74
CA ILE A 198 8.28 5.74 -22.93
C ILE A 198 8.39 7.27 -23.02
N LYS A 199 9.62 7.79 -23.06
CA LYS A 199 9.88 9.23 -23.18
C LYS A 199 9.27 9.79 -24.47
N GLY A 200 8.72 11.01 -24.40
CA GLY A 200 8.14 11.71 -25.55
C GLY A 200 6.68 11.34 -25.89
N LYS A 201 6.10 10.29 -25.30
CA LYS A 201 4.66 9.99 -25.49
C LYS A 201 3.75 11.05 -24.86
N LYS A 202 2.66 11.39 -25.56
CA LYS A 202 1.60 12.30 -25.06
C LYS A 202 0.84 11.69 -23.88
N ASN A 203 0.46 10.41 -23.97
CA ASN A 203 -0.08 9.65 -22.85
C ASN A 203 1.05 8.84 -22.19
N LYS A 204 1.33 9.15 -20.94
CA LYS A 204 2.40 8.52 -20.14
C LYS A 204 1.88 7.50 -19.13
N THR A 205 0.58 7.24 -19.13
CA THR A 205 -0.04 6.37 -18.12
C THR A 205 0.33 4.90 -18.38
N THR A 206 1.16 4.33 -17.50
CA THR A 206 1.57 2.93 -17.49
C THR A 206 0.72 2.09 -16.54
N ILE A 207 0.26 2.67 -15.42
CA ILE A 207 -0.63 2.00 -14.46
C ILE A 207 -1.94 2.77 -14.33
N LYS A 208 -3.05 2.17 -14.77
CA LYS A 208 -4.40 2.74 -14.65
C LYS A 208 -5.14 2.11 -13.48
N ALA A 209 -5.64 2.92 -12.55
CA ALA A 209 -6.48 2.43 -11.46
C ALA A 209 -7.88 2.09 -11.98
N LYS A 210 -8.39 0.91 -11.65
CA LYS A 210 -9.78 0.52 -11.98
C LYS A 210 -10.81 1.34 -11.20
N ASN A 211 -10.46 1.73 -9.96
CA ASN A 211 -11.18 2.79 -9.27
C ASN A 211 -10.54 4.16 -9.59
N PRO A 212 -11.16 4.98 -10.46
CA PRO A 212 -10.53 6.21 -10.95
C PRO A 212 -10.31 7.26 -9.84
N HIS A 213 -11.04 7.18 -8.73
CA HIS A 213 -10.86 8.07 -7.58
C HIS A 213 -9.47 7.95 -6.94
N TYR A 214 -8.80 6.82 -7.12
CA TYR A 214 -7.47 6.56 -6.56
C TYR A 214 -6.33 6.86 -7.54
N HIS A 215 -6.62 7.25 -8.79
CA HIS A 215 -5.60 7.31 -9.84
C HIS A 215 -4.44 8.27 -9.51
N LYS A 216 -4.73 9.41 -8.84
CA LYS A 216 -3.70 10.34 -8.36
C LYS A 216 -3.16 10.02 -6.96
N SER A 217 -3.69 9.00 -6.29
CA SER A 217 -3.24 8.58 -4.94
C SER A 217 -2.04 7.62 -4.99
N MET A 218 -1.88 6.90 -6.12
CA MET A 218 -0.78 5.96 -6.36
C MET A 218 0.56 6.69 -6.51
N GLY A 219 1.63 6.09 -5.97
CA GLY A 219 2.99 6.65 -6.04
C GLY A 219 3.35 7.60 -4.91
N GLN A 220 2.53 7.71 -3.86
CA GLN A 220 2.90 8.54 -2.72
C GLN A 220 4.19 8.00 -2.07
N GLY A 221 5.15 8.88 -1.83
CA GLY A 221 6.47 8.52 -1.30
C GLY A 221 6.83 9.26 -0.02
N ILE A 222 5.86 9.47 0.89
CA ILE A 222 6.08 10.28 2.10
C ILE A 222 6.14 9.43 3.36
N TYR A 223 5.18 8.52 3.54
CA TYR A 223 5.06 7.75 4.77
C TYR A 223 4.37 6.40 4.52
N PHE A 224 4.50 5.47 5.47
CA PHE A 224 3.79 4.20 5.43
C PHE A 224 2.28 4.41 5.35
N SER A 225 1.62 3.69 4.46
CA SER A 225 0.19 3.49 4.62
C SER A 225 -0.10 2.68 5.88
N PHE A 226 -1.34 2.74 6.36
CA PHE A 226 -1.76 1.89 7.47
C PHE A 226 -1.57 0.41 7.15
N LEU A 227 -1.80 0.01 5.89
CA LEU A 227 -1.67 -1.37 5.46
C LEU A 227 -0.23 -1.81 5.25
N ASP A 228 0.69 -0.90 4.90
CA ASP A 228 2.13 -1.18 4.89
C ASP A 228 2.60 -1.61 6.29
N THR A 229 2.26 -0.82 7.33
CA THR A 229 2.62 -1.16 8.72
C THR A 229 1.92 -2.42 9.20
N LYS A 230 0.67 -2.64 8.79
CA LYS A 230 -0.09 -3.84 9.17
C LYS A 230 0.52 -5.09 8.56
N LEU A 231 0.93 -5.04 7.29
CA LEU A 231 1.63 -6.12 6.61
C LEU A 231 2.96 -6.42 7.27
N LEU A 232 3.76 -5.38 7.55
CA LEU A 232 5.03 -5.51 8.26
C LEU A 232 4.85 -6.17 9.64
N ASN A 233 3.86 -5.73 10.42
CA ASN A 233 3.60 -6.27 11.75
C ASN A 233 3.01 -7.69 11.72
N LYS A 234 2.20 -8.04 10.71
CA LYS A 234 1.76 -9.42 10.51
C LYS A 234 2.95 -10.34 10.18
N ARG A 235 3.91 -9.83 9.42
CA ARG A 235 5.14 -10.56 9.09
C ARG A 235 6.04 -10.73 10.31
N TYR A 236 6.42 -9.66 11.01
CA TYR A 236 7.46 -9.71 12.06
C TYR A 236 6.94 -9.77 13.51
N CYS A 237 5.74 -9.30 13.77
CA CYS A 237 5.27 -8.99 15.13
C CYS A 237 4.01 -9.77 15.54
N LYS A 238 3.60 -10.78 14.74
CA LYS A 238 2.38 -11.56 14.98
C LYS A 238 2.27 -12.18 16.37
N ASP A 239 3.41 -12.45 17.01
CA ASP A 239 3.47 -13.17 18.29
C ASP A 239 3.57 -12.22 19.50
N LYS A 240 3.81 -10.92 19.28
CA LYS A 240 4.13 -9.96 20.36
C LYS A 240 3.00 -9.74 21.35
N CYS A 241 1.74 -9.81 20.91
CA CYS A 241 0.56 -9.60 21.76
C CYS A 241 -0.26 -10.87 21.93
N LYS A 242 0.32 -12.06 21.74
CA LYS A 242 -0.43 -13.33 21.79
C LYS A 242 -0.86 -13.73 23.20
N ASN A 243 -0.01 -13.46 24.19
CA ASN A 243 -0.23 -13.84 25.58
C ASN A 243 -0.89 -12.73 26.41
N GLU A 244 -1.31 -11.65 25.76
CA GLU A 244 -1.94 -10.49 26.37
C GLU A 244 -3.46 -10.60 26.26
N GLU A 245 -4.17 -9.86 27.10
CA GLU A 245 -5.63 -9.77 27.01
C GLU A 245 -6.05 -9.23 25.62
N LYS A 246 -7.02 -9.90 24.99
CA LYS A 246 -7.47 -9.53 23.65
C LYS A 246 -8.28 -8.24 23.69
N ILE A 247 -7.71 -7.16 23.16
CA ILE A 247 -8.44 -5.91 22.91
C ILE A 247 -9.21 -5.94 21.57
N THR A 248 -10.33 -5.23 21.53
CA THR A 248 -11.09 -5.04 20.28
C THR A 248 -10.59 -3.82 19.52
N CYS A 249 -10.13 -4.02 18.29
CA CYS A 249 -9.70 -2.95 17.39
C CYS A 249 -10.71 -2.75 16.25
N TYR A 250 -11.37 -1.59 16.23
CA TYR A 250 -12.40 -1.27 15.24
C TYR A 250 -11.81 -0.88 13.88
N HIS A 251 -12.66 -0.90 12.84
CA HIS A 251 -12.36 -0.41 11.50
C HIS A 251 -11.14 -1.04 10.81
N GLY A 252 -10.77 -2.26 11.23
CA GLY A 252 -9.60 -2.97 10.71
C GLY A 252 -8.29 -2.60 11.41
N GLY A 253 -8.36 -1.92 12.56
CA GLY A 253 -7.25 -1.78 13.51
C GLY A 253 -6.67 -3.12 13.96
N TYR A 254 -5.53 -3.08 14.64
CA TYR A 254 -4.90 -4.25 15.25
C TYR A 254 -4.10 -3.85 16.50
N PRO A 255 -3.86 -4.76 17.46
CA PRO A 255 -3.09 -4.45 18.67
C PRO A 255 -1.73 -3.86 18.31
N ASN A 256 -1.34 -2.81 19.02
CA ASN A 256 -0.05 -2.15 18.80
C ASN A 256 1.06 -3.03 19.38
N PRO A 257 2.02 -3.50 18.57
CA PRO A 257 3.10 -4.35 19.04
C PRO A 257 4.04 -3.69 20.05
N ASN A 258 3.99 -2.35 20.19
CA ASN A 258 4.74 -1.62 21.21
C ASN A 258 3.95 -1.41 22.51
N ASN A 259 2.64 -1.63 22.50
CA ASN A 259 1.76 -1.57 23.67
C ASN A 259 0.46 -2.32 23.33
N CYS A 260 0.37 -3.57 23.77
CA CYS A 260 -0.72 -4.47 23.39
C CYS A 260 -2.10 -4.05 23.93
N LYS A 261 -2.17 -3.04 24.80
CA LYS A 261 -3.42 -2.48 25.36
C LYS A 261 -4.05 -1.38 24.49
N ILE A 262 -3.33 -0.90 23.47
CA ILE A 262 -3.85 0.08 22.50
C ILE A 262 -3.76 -0.47 21.08
N CYS A 263 -4.67 -0.06 20.22
CA CYS A 263 -4.68 -0.43 18.81
C CYS A 263 -3.86 0.56 17.97
N LYS A 264 -3.20 0.02 16.94
CA LYS A 264 -2.80 0.82 15.77
C LYS A 264 -4.01 1.04 14.88
N CYS A 265 -4.25 2.31 14.56
CA CYS A 265 -5.48 2.72 13.91
C CYS A 265 -5.30 3.07 12.44
N PRO A 266 -6.28 2.72 11.59
CA PRO A 266 -6.35 3.22 10.24
C PRO A 266 -6.29 4.75 10.20
N THR A 267 -5.78 5.29 9.09
CA THR A 267 -5.75 6.74 8.87
C THR A 267 -7.13 7.34 9.14
N PHE A 268 -7.15 8.47 9.86
CA PHE A 268 -8.31 9.23 10.35
C PHE A 268 -8.92 8.75 11.67
N TYR A 269 -8.58 7.56 12.16
CA TYR A 269 -9.05 7.07 13.47
C TYR A 269 -7.99 7.27 14.55
N GLU A 270 -8.42 7.25 15.80
CA GLU A 270 -7.55 7.48 16.97
C GLU A 270 -7.53 6.30 17.95
N PRO A 271 -6.39 6.06 18.63
CA PRO A 271 -6.34 5.12 19.75
C PRO A 271 -7.27 5.58 20.89
N PRO A 272 -7.62 4.70 21.85
CA PRO A 272 -7.06 3.37 22.07
C PRO A 272 -7.66 2.28 21.18
N PHE A 273 -8.93 2.35 20.77
CA PHE A 273 -9.59 1.22 20.10
C PHE A 273 -9.84 1.42 18.60
N CYS A 274 -9.46 2.58 18.05
CA CYS A 274 -9.78 2.97 16.67
C CYS A 274 -11.28 3.12 16.41
N LYS A 275 -12.10 3.25 17.47
CA LYS A 275 -13.56 3.38 17.37
C LYS A 275 -13.99 4.75 16.84
N TYR A 276 -13.22 5.79 17.15
CA TYR A 276 -13.57 7.16 16.82
C TYR A 276 -12.63 7.74 15.77
N VAL A 277 -13.20 8.56 14.88
CA VAL A 277 -12.45 9.43 13.99
C VAL A 277 -11.77 10.50 14.84
N LYS A 278 -10.57 10.95 14.47
CA LYS A 278 -9.81 11.99 15.16
C LYS A 278 -10.63 13.25 15.43
N ALA A 279 -10.33 13.91 16.54
CA ALA A 279 -10.89 15.22 16.86
C ALA A 279 -10.51 16.29 15.82
N SER A 280 -11.36 17.29 15.69
CA SER A 280 -11.13 18.47 14.84
C SER A 280 -11.14 19.73 15.70
N PRO A 281 -10.39 20.78 15.33
CA PRO A 281 -10.56 22.10 15.91
C PRO A 281 -12.01 22.57 15.82
N GLU A 282 -12.48 23.35 16.80
CA GLU A 282 -13.87 23.85 16.85
C GLU A 282 -14.26 24.63 15.59
N LYS A 283 -13.33 25.41 15.03
CA LYS A 283 -13.50 26.12 13.76
C LYS A 283 -13.83 25.23 12.56
N CYS A 284 -13.67 23.90 12.66
CA CYS A 284 -14.15 22.97 11.65
C CYS A 284 -15.68 22.80 11.65
N GLY A 285 -16.36 23.19 12.72
CA GLY A 285 -17.80 22.99 12.88
C GLY A 285 -18.17 21.54 13.14
N LYS A 286 -19.39 21.16 12.72
CA LYS A 286 -19.98 19.86 13.05
C LYS A 286 -19.20 18.69 12.42
N LYS A 287 -18.67 17.81 13.27
CA LYS A 287 -17.95 16.58 12.86
C LYS A 287 -18.87 15.59 12.14
N ILE A 288 -20.05 15.29 12.70
CA ILE A 288 -20.99 14.32 12.14
C ILE A 288 -22.09 15.03 11.37
N ASN A 289 -22.19 14.74 10.07
CA ASN A 289 -23.12 15.37 9.14
C ASN A 289 -24.06 14.29 8.59
N LEU A 290 -25.32 14.32 9.01
CA LEU A 290 -26.33 13.36 8.58
C LEU A 290 -26.77 13.70 7.16
N ALA A 291 -26.67 12.74 6.25
CA ALA A 291 -27.03 12.90 4.85
C ALA A 291 -28.55 12.71 4.68
N SER A 292 -29.24 13.70 4.13
CA SER A 292 -30.67 13.62 3.81
C SER A 292 -30.87 13.35 2.32
N LYS A 293 -32.12 13.17 1.86
CA LYS A 293 -32.42 13.02 0.42
C LYS A 293 -32.09 14.28 -0.40
N ASN A 294 -32.03 15.45 0.26
CA ASN A 294 -31.72 16.73 -0.35
C ASN A 294 -30.23 17.02 -0.28
N TYR A 295 -29.71 17.77 -1.25
CA TYR A 295 -28.30 18.15 -1.24
C TYR A 295 -27.99 19.11 -0.10
N GLN A 296 -26.97 18.75 0.67
CA GLN A 296 -26.41 19.55 1.75
C GLN A 296 -24.97 19.95 1.38
N THR A 297 -24.50 21.08 1.87
CA THR A 297 -23.16 21.61 1.53
C THR A 297 -22.22 21.50 2.72
N LEU A 298 -21.00 21.03 2.47
CA LEU A 298 -19.88 21.09 3.40
C LEU A 298 -18.72 21.84 2.74
N LYS A 299 -18.13 22.79 3.46
CA LYS A 299 -17.02 23.62 2.95
C LYS A 299 -16.03 23.94 4.05
N MET A 300 -14.77 24.11 3.66
CA MET A 300 -13.72 24.62 4.55
C MET A 300 -12.64 25.33 3.73
N ARG A 301 -11.92 26.25 4.36
CA ARG A 301 -10.83 27.01 3.75
C ARG A 301 -9.70 27.24 4.75
N GLY A 302 -8.49 27.37 4.22
CA GLY A 302 -7.33 27.90 4.92
C GLY A 302 -6.46 26.83 5.58
N ILE A 303 -5.55 27.28 6.43
CA ILE A 303 -4.59 26.41 7.11
C ILE A 303 -5.28 25.75 8.30
N ILE A 304 -5.77 24.54 8.07
CA ILE A 304 -6.57 23.80 9.05
C ILE A 304 -6.57 22.31 8.71
N ASN A 305 -6.66 21.48 9.75
CA ASN A 305 -6.83 20.03 9.63
C ASN A 305 -8.17 19.64 10.27
N CYS A 306 -9.15 19.28 9.45
CA CYS A 306 -10.49 18.89 9.86
C CYS A 306 -10.79 17.45 9.47
N TYR A 307 -11.58 16.77 10.30
CA TYR A 307 -12.14 15.46 10.08
C TYR A 307 -13.66 15.53 10.16
N TYR A 308 -14.34 15.00 9.14
CA TYR A 308 -15.80 14.96 9.05
C TYR A 308 -16.27 13.54 8.79
N ILE A 309 -17.48 13.26 9.26
CA ILE A 309 -18.23 12.04 8.97
C ILE A 309 -19.48 12.47 8.22
N LEU A 310 -19.66 11.99 6.99
CA LEU A 310 -20.97 12.00 6.34
C LEU A 310 -21.64 10.66 6.60
N ARG A 311 -22.85 10.66 7.15
CA ARG A 311 -23.55 9.44 7.55
C ARG A 311 -24.97 9.44 6.99
N ALA A 312 -25.28 8.45 6.16
CA ALA A 312 -26.64 8.12 5.74
C ALA A 312 -27.33 7.18 6.75
N GLU A 313 -28.62 6.99 6.54
CA GLU A 313 -29.41 5.96 7.23
C GLU A 313 -28.91 4.54 6.91
N GLU A 314 -29.47 3.57 7.63
CA GLU A 314 -29.18 2.17 7.36
C GLU A 314 -29.50 1.76 5.92
N ASN A 315 -28.65 0.89 5.37
CA ASN A 315 -28.71 0.40 3.99
C ASN A 315 -28.63 1.47 2.88
N GLN A 316 -28.45 2.74 3.22
CA GLN A 316 -28.25 3.83 2.27
C GLN A 316 -26.77 4.12 2.03
N ARG A 317 -26.48 4.87 0.96
CA ARG A 317 -25.14 5.33 0.61
C ARG A 317 -25.12 6.85 0.53
N VAL A 318 -23.93 7.42 0.45
CA VAL A 318 -23.74 8.86 0.30
C VAL A 318 -23.21 9.15 -1.09
N ARG A 319 -23.92 9.99 -1.84
CA ARG A 319 -23.41 10.60 -3.06
C ARG A 319 -22.75 11.92 -2.71
N ILE A 320 -21.55 12.15 -3.22
CA ILE A 320 -20.75 13.35 -3.00
C ILE A 320 -20.43 13.98 -4.35
N ILE A 321 -20.58 15.29 -4.44
CA ILE A 321 -20.14 16.10 -5.57
C ILE A 321 -19.17 17.14 -5.04
N ILE A 322 -17.88 16.99 -5.35
CA ILE A 322 -16.87 18.02 -5.10
C ILE A 322 -17.12 19.12 -6.14
N LYS A 323 -17.87 20.15 -5.75
CA LYS A 323 -18.19 21.28 -6.63
C LYS A 323 -16.91 22.02 -7.01
N LYS A 324 -16.06 22.31 -6.02
CA LYS A 324 -14.71 22.85 -6.23
C LYS A 324 -13.79 22.52 -5.06
N ALA A 325 -12.54 22.19 -5.33
CA ALA A 325 -11.51 22.06 -4.32
C ALA A 325 -10.17 22.53 -4.89
N LYS A 326 -9.34 23.12 -4.03
CA LYS A 326 -7.99 23.58 -4.37
C LYS A 326 -7.02 23.23 -3.26
N SER A 327 -5.90 22.64 -3.64
CA SER A 327 -4.71 22.52 -2.80
C SER A 327 -3.44 22.53 -3.66
N LEU A 328 -2.28 22.26 -3.05
CA LEU A 328 -0.99 22.16 -3.74
C LEU A 328 -1.11 21.35 -5.04
N SER A 329 -0.64 21.94 -6.14
CA SER A 329 -0.67 21.26 -7.43
C SER A 329 0.47 20.27 -7.53
N THR A 330 0.15 18.99 -7.62
CA THR A 330 1.13 17.90 -7.69
C THR A 330 0.63 16.79 -8.61
N PRO A 331 1.51 16.12 -9.37
CA PRO A 331 1.10 14.98 -10.17
C PRO A 331 0.60 13.83 -9.30
N ILE A 332 1.19 13.64 -8.11
CA ILE A 332 0.80 12.63 -7.12
C ILE A 332 0.19 13.34 -5.92
N CYS A 333 -1.08 13.07 -5.64
CA CYS A 333 -1.77 13.62 -4.48
C CYS A 333 -1.29 12.92 -3.22
N ARG A 334 -0.74 13.73 -2.31
CA ARG A 334 -0.13 13.27 -1.07
C ARG A 334 -1.19 13.13 0.01
N PRO A 335 -1.27 11.99 0.72
CA PRO A 335 -2.16 11.92 1.87
C PRO A 335 -1.67 12.89 2.97
N GLY A 336 -2.62 13.53 3.67
CA GLY A 336 -2.33 14.59 4.64
C GLY A 336 -2.15 16.00 4.07
N SER A 337 -2.51 16.19 2.79
CA SER A 337 -2.68 17.48 2.14
C SER A 337 -3.97 17.48 1.31
N GLY A 338 -4.63 18.63 1.22
CA GLY A 338 -5.84 18.79 0.42
C GLY A 338 -7.02 18.00 0.98
N LEU A 339 -7.84 17.45 0.09
CA LEU A 339 -9.05 16.70 0.44
C LEU A 339 -8.77 15.20 0.34
N ASN A 340 -9.03 14.44 1.40
CA ASN A 340 -8.82 12.99 1.43
C ASN A 340 -10.12 12.31 1.89
N ILE A 341 -10.62 11.33 1.14
CA ILE A 341 -11.95 10.76 1.34
C ILE A 341 -11.89 9.23 1.43
N LYS A 342 -12.39 8.66 2.54
CA LYS A 342 -12.65 7.23 2.71
C LYS A 342 -14.13 6.94 2.49
N PHE A 343 -14.46 6.51 1.27
CA PHE A 343 -15.83 6.19 0.85
C PHE A 343 -16.08 4.68 0.67
N LEU A 344 -15.03 3.86 0.75
CA LEU A 344 -15.13 2.40 0.68
C LEU A 344 -15.65 1.81 2.01
N LYS A 345 -16.23 0.61 1.97
CA LYS A 345 -16.75 -0.07 3.17
C LYS A 345 -15.62 -0.41 4.15
N ASN A 346 -14.50 -0.92 3.63
CA ASN A 346 -13.30 -1.19 4.42
C ASN A 346 -12.56 0.12 4.76
N LYS A 347 -12.62 0.52 6.04
CA LYS A 347 -12.02 1.76 6.54
C LYS A 347 -10.52 1.65 6.83
N ALA A 348 -9.93 0.46 6.70
CA ALA A 348 -8.49 0.23 6.80
C ALA A 348 -7.70 0.76 5.59
N LEU A 349 -8.30 0.67 4.39
CA LEU A 349 -7.69 1.11 3.12
C LEU A 349 -7.32 2.59 3.15
N SER A 350 -6.28 2.99 2.42
CA SER A 350 -5.92 4.41 2.28
C SER A 350 -7.07 5.23 1.68
N PRO A 351 -7.17 6.53 2.00
CA PRO A 351 -8.18 7.40 1.39
C PRO A 351 -7.84 7.70 -0.07
N ALA A 352 -8.86 8.00 -0.88
CA ALA A 352 -8.62 8.68 -2.15
C ALA A 352 -8.19 10.12 -1.87
N CYS A 353 -7.07 10.52 -2.49
CA CYS A 353 -6.45 11.82 -2.30
C CYS A 353 -6.72 12.75 -3.48
N PHE A 354 -7.21 13.94 -3.17
CA PHE A 354 -7.62 14.98 -4.11
C PHE A 354 -6.73 16.21 -3.91
N CYS A 355 -6.01 16.58 -4.96
CA CYS A 355 -5.04 17.69 -4.99
C CYS A 355 -5.17 18.51 -6.28
N SER A 356 -4.37 19.57 -6.40
CA SER A 356 -4.54 20.59 -7.45
C SER A 356 -5.94 21.23 -7.38
N TYR A 357 -6.40 21.82 -8.48
CA TYR A 357 -7.76 22.28 -8.65
C TYR A 357 -8.65 21.14 -9.19
N ILE A 358 -9.81 20.95 -8.57
CA ILE A 358 -10.81 19.93 -8.93
C ILE A 358 -12.16 20.62 -8.97
N GLN A 359 -12.98 20.27 -9.96
CA GLN A 359 -14.32 20.82 -10.14
C GLN A 359 -15.28 19.74 -10.63
N ASN A 360 -16.52 19.79 -10.16
CA ASN A 360 -17.62 18.90 -10.55
C ASN A 360 -17.26 17.40 -10.54
N TYR A 361 -16.59 16.94 -9.48
CA TYR A 361 -16.15 15.55 -9.37
C TYR A 361 -17.09 14.74 -8.47
N GLN A 362 -17.63 13.64 -8.99
CA GLN A 362 -18.61 12.81 -8.28
C GLN A 362 -17.98 11.56 -7.65
N ILE A 363 -18.44 11.20 -6.46
CA ILE A 363 -18.09 9.96 -5.74
C ILE A 363 -19.38 9.37 -5.16
N THR A 364 -19.53 8.07 -5.25
CA THR A 364 -20.58 7.33 -4.53
C THR A 364 -19.91 6.40 -3.51
N SER A 365 -20.34 6.47 -2.25
CA SER A 365 -19.80 5.58 -1.22
C SER A 365 -20.26 4.13 -1.41
N GLN A 366 -19.51 3.18 -0.85
CA GLN A 366 -19.90 1.76 -0.81
C GLN A 366 -20.74 1.39 0.41
N GLY A 367 -20.87 2.30 1.38
CA GLY A 367 -21.70 2.10 2.56
C GLY A 367 -22.17 3.43 3.13
N ARG A 368 -22.91 3.38 4.24
CA ARG A 368 -23.58 4.56 4.83
C ARG A 368 -22.64 5.65 5.34
N GLU A 369 -21.36 5.34 5.58
CA GLU A 369 -20.41 6.31 6.13
C GLU A 369 -19.26 6.65 5.18
N VAL A 370 -19.02 7.95 5.06
CA VAL A 370 -17.83 8.53 4.43
C VAL A 370 -17.05 9.33 5.45
N ILE A 371 -15.75 9.05 5.57
CA ILE A 371 -14.86 9.83 6.43
C ILE A 371 -14.03 10.75 5.54
N ILE A 372 -14.04 12.04 5.86
CA ILE A 372 -13.34 13.07 5.11
C ILE A 372 -12.29 13.68 6.02
N ARG A 373 -11.07 13.81 5.51
CA ARG A 373 -10.05 14.69 6.09
C ARG A 373 -9.79 15.82 5.11
N TYR A 374 -9.82 17.04 5.60
CA TYR A 374 -9.29 18.19 4.88
C TYR A 374 -8.08 18.74 5.61
N ALA A 375 -6.94 18.83 4.92
CA ALA A 375 -5.69 19.34 5.46
C ALA A 375 -5.17 20.46 4.55
N GLY A 376 -5.63 21.69 4.78
CA GLY A 376 -5.15 22.88 4.08
C GLY A 376 -3.78 23.31 4.59
N ARG A 377 -2.89 23.65 3.66
CA ARG A 377 -1.50 24.08 3.91
C ARG A 377 -1.25 25.54 3.52
N SER A 378 -2.20 26.16 2.83
CA SER A 378 -2.20 27.57 2.48
C SER A 378 -3.55 28.21 2.82
N ALA A 379 -3.57 29.52 3.08
CA ALA A 379 -4.79 30.32 3.22
C ALA A 379 -5.72 30.26 1.99
N ARG A 380 -5.16 29.88 0.83
CA ARG A 380 -5.88 29.72 -0.44
C ARG A 380 -6.38 28.30 -0.70
N ASP A 381 -6.02 27.32 0.13
CA ASP A 381 -6.55 25.98 0.00
C ASP A 381 -8.02 25.98 0.45
N PHE A 382 -8.86 25.20 -0.21
CA PHE A 382 -10.27 25.06 0.18
C PHE A 382 -10.92 23.81 -0.41
N PHE A 383 -12.09 23.46 0.09
CA PHE A 383 -13.05 22.62 -0.63
C PHE A 383 -14.47 23.13 -0.42
N VAL A 384 -15.32 22.86 -1.40
CA VAL A 384 -16.78 22.96 -1.37
C VAL A 384 -17.32 21.69 -1.99
N LEU A 385 -18.03 20.90 -1.19
CA LEU A 385 -18.71 19.70 -1.65
C LEU A 385 -20.19 19.75 -1.32
N GLN A 386 -20.99 19.07 -2.13
CA GLN A 386 -22.38 18.76 -1.87
C GLN A 386 -22.49 17.26 -1.61
N TYR A 387 -23.40 16.87 -0.71
CA TYR A 387 -23.66 15.48 -0.42
C TYR A 387 -25.15 15.24 -0.19
N LYS A 388 -25.59 14.01 -0.44
CA LYS A 388 -26.93 13.53 -0.09
C LYS A 388 -26.92 12.02 0.10
N SER A 389 -27.95 11.51 0.77
CA SER A 389 -28.24 10.09 0.83
C SER A 389 -28.84 9.59 -0.48
N ILE A 390 -28.51 8.36 -0.87
CA ILE A 390 -29.03 7.64 -2.05
C ILE A 390 -29.26 6.16 -1.78
#